data_AF-A0AAD5HIM6-F1
#
_entry.id   AF-A0AAD5HIM6-F1
#
_cell.length_a   1.000
_cell.length_b   1.000
_cell.length_c   1.000
_cell.angle_alpha   90.00
_cell.angle_beta   90.00
_cell.angle_gamma   90.00
#
_symmetry.space_group_name_H-M   'P 1'
#
loop_
_entity.id
_entity.type
_entity.pdbx_description
1 polymer ?
#
loop_
_entity_poly.entity_id
_entity_poly.type
_entity_poly.pdbx_seq_one_letter_code
_entity_poly.pdbx_strand_id
1 'polypeptide(L)'
;MLEIDPSQQLAFRGPLTRHVEVQLAISNPTSDFIAYKIKTTAPKQYCVKPNSGRIAAHSSISIQVILQPMKEEPAPDFKCKDKFLIQSVVLTPETAKVSLADLVSALTR
;
A
#
# COMPACT_ATOMS: atom_id res chain seq x y z
N MET A 1 -1.01 6.20 14.29
CA MET A 1 -1.47 6.57 12.93
C MET A 1 -0.22 6.60 12.05
N LEU A 2 -0.26 6.06 10.84
CA LEU A 2 0.94 5.72 10.05
C LEU A 2 1.50 6.93 9.30
N GLU A 3 2.82 7.00 9.17
CA GLU A 3 3.53 7.93 8.29
C GLU A 3 3.83 7.24 6.95
N ILE A 4 3.72 7.96 5.84
CA ILE A 4 3.79 7.40 4.50
C ILE A 4 4.78 8.22 3.67
N ASP A 5 5.71 7.54 2.99
CA ASP A 5 6.66 8.18 2.09
C ASP A 5 6.79 7.40 0.76
N PRO A 6 6.53 8.03 -0.41
CA PRO A 6 6.03 9.39 -0.58
C PRO A 6 4.55 9.52 -0.20
N SER A 7 4.16 10.63 0.45
CA SER A 7 2.79 10.87 0.94
C SER A 7 1.82 11.44 -0.10
N GLN A 8 2.33 12.10 -1.14
CA GLN A 8 1.53 12.85 -2.12
C GLN A 8 1.17 12.02 -3.35
N GLN A 9 2.17 11.39 -3.99
CA GLN A 9 2.00 10.66 -5.24
C GLN A 9 3.12 9.65 -5.48
N LEU A 10 2.79 8.59 -6.21
CA LEU A 10 3.75 7.59 -6.70
C LEU A 10 4.03 7.85 -8.17
N ALA A 11 5.30 8.01 -8.52
CA ALA A 11 5.74 8.33 -9.89
C ALA A 11 6.35 7.11 -10.57
N PHE A 12 5.63 6.52 -11.51
CA PHE A 12 6.12 5.43 -12.36
C PHE A 12 6.81 6.01 -13.59
N ARG A 13 8.12 5.80 -13.70
CA ARG A 13 8.90 6.29 -14.86
C ARG A 13 8.93 5.22 -15.95
N GLY A 14 8.66 5.65 -17.18
CA GLY A 14 8.49 4.77 -18.33
C GLY A 14 9.79 4.06 -18.79
N PRO A 15 9.67 3.12 -19.74
CA PRO A 15 8.45 2.84 -20.54
C PRO A 15 7.39 2.04 -19.77
N LEU A 16 6.13 2.50 -19.85
CA LEU A 16 4.99 1.89 -19.12
C LEU A 16 4.47 0.59 -19.77
N THR A 17 5.07 0.20 -20.88
CA THR A 17 4.86 -1.10 -21.55
C THR A 17 5.71 -2.23 -20.94
N ARG A 18 6.47 -1.94 -19.88
CA ARG A 18 7.26 -2.92 -19.12
C ARG A 18 6.85 -2.89 -17.64
N HIS A 19 7.35 -3.85 -16.89
CA HIS A 19 7.21 -3.83 -15.44
C HIS A 19 7.97 -2.63 -14.88
N VAL A 20 7.24 -1.75 -14.19
CA VAL A 20 7.79 -0.60 -13.48
C VAL A 20 7.37 -0.71 -12.02
N GLU A 21 8.31 -0.56 -11.11
CA GLU A 21 8.04 -0.62 -9.68
C GLU A 21 8.52 0.65 -8.97
N VAL A 22 7.83 0.96 -7.88
CA VAL A 22 8.17 2.06 -6.98
C VAL A 22 8.04 1.57 -5.54
N GLN A 23 8.85 2.14 -4.65
CA GLN A 23 8.79 1.86 -3.23
C GLN A 23 7.92 2.90 -2.52
N LEU A 24 7.10 2.41 -1.59
CA LEU A 24 6.29 3.18 -0.66
C LEU A 24 6.67 2.72 0.76
N ALA A 25 7.32 3.58 1.52
CA ALA A 25 7.61 3.33 2.92
C ALA A 25 6.40 3.69 3.79
N ILE A 26 6.13 2.83 4.77
CA ILE A 26 5.11 3.05 5.78
C ILE A 26 5.77 2.88 7.15
N SER A 27 5.67 3.92 7.98
CA SER A 27 6.29 3.96 9.30
C SER A 27 5.25 4.04 10.39
N ASN A 28 5.48 3.33 11.49
CA ASN A 28 4.64 3.36 12.67
C ASN A 28 5.35 4.16 13.79
N PRO A 29 4.98 5.43 14.01
CA PRO A 29 5.57 6.24 15.09
C PRO A 29 4.94 5.95 16.47
N THR A 30 3.97 5.04 16.58
CA THR A 30 3.31 4.73 17.85
C THR A 30 4.03 3.62 18.61
N SER A 31 3.72 3.51 19.91
CA SER A 31 4.26 2.48 20.79
C SER A 31 3.50 1.15 20.73
N ASP A 32 2.46 1.07 19.91
CA ASP A 32 1.61 -0.12 19.72
C ASP A 32 1.86 -0.75 18.35
N PHE A 33 1.52 -2.02 18.20
CA PHE A 33 1.50 -2.66 16.87
C PHE A 33 0.34 -2.09 16.04
N ILE A 34 0.56 -1.94 14.73
CA ILE A 34 -0.49 -1.52 13.80
C ILE A 34 -0.62 -2.57 12.70
N ALA A 35 -1.86 -3.03 12.45
CA ALA A 35 -2.17 -3.77 11.23
C ALA A 35 -2.57 -2.80 10.12
N TYR A 36 -2.17 -3.10 8.88
CA TYR A 36 -2.51 -2.27 7.72
C TYR A 36 -3.06 -3.10 6.56
N LYS A 37 -3.85 -2.45 5.72
CA LYS A 37 -4.35 -2.96 4.44
C LYS A 37 -4.28 -1.87 3.38
N ILE A 38 -3.75 -2.21 2.23
CA ILE A 38 -3.66 -1.33 1.06
C ILE A 38 -4.71 -1.76 0.05
N LYS A 39 -5.50 -0.81 -0.41
CA LYS A 39 -6.48 -0.94 -1.49
C LYS A 39 -6.09 -0.01 -2.63
N THR A 40 -6.49 -0.36 -3.85
CA THR A 40 -6.30 0.50 -5.03
C THR A 40 -7.60 0.55 -5.83
N THR A 41 -7.85 1.67 -6.51
CA THR A 41 -8.97 1.79 -7.46
C THR A 41 -8.72 1.02 -8.77
N ALA A 42 -7.49 0.56 -9.02
CA ALA A 42 -7.11 -0.14 -10.24
C ALA A 42 -6.34 -1.46 -9.96
N PRO A 43 -6.98 -2.46 -9.31
CA PRO A 43 -6.32 -3.70 -8.87
C PRO A 43 -5.80 -4.58 -10.02
N LYS A 44 -6.32 -4.39 -11.24
CA LYS A 44 -5.80 -5.07 -12.44
C LYS A 44 -4.49 -4.44 -12.94
N GLN A 45 -4.28 -3.17 -12.65
CA GLN A 45 -3.17 -2.37 -13.17
C GLN A 45 -1.98 -2.35 -12.20
N TYR A 46 -2.23 -2.49 -10.90
CA TYR A 46 -1.18 -2.44 -9.87
C TYR A 46 -1.14 -3.70 -9.02
N CYS A 47 0.05 -4.25 -8.86
CA CYS A 47 0.35 -5.27 -7.88
C CYS A 47 1.04 -4.62 -6.68
N VAL A 48 0.49 -4.81 -5.47
CA VAL A 48 1.03 -4.23 -4.24
C VAL A 48 1.54 -5.36 -3.33
N LYS A 49 2.81 -5.30 -2.95
CA LYS A 49 3.47 -6.35 -2.16
C LYS A 49 4.39 -5.76 -1.09
N PRO A 50 4.18 -6.08 0.21
CA PRO A 50 2.98 -6.70 0.78
C PRO A 50 1.77 -5.75 0.80
N ASN A 51 0.58 -6.20 0.39
CA ASN A 51 -0.64 -5.36 0.45
C ASN A 51 -1.30 -5.29 1.84
N SER A 52 -0.89 -6.14 2.77
CA SER A 52 -1.34 -6.10 4.17
C SER A 52 -0.28 -6.69 5.07
N GLY A 53 -0.25 -6.25 6.32
CA GLY A 53 0.79 -6.66 7.25
C GLY A 53 0.56 -6.10 8.64
N ARG A 54 1.53 -6.38 9.51
CA ARG A 54 1.66 -5.73 10.83
C ARG A 54 2.97 -4.96 10.85
N ILE A 55 2.94 -3.81 11.51
CA ILE A 55 4.11 -2.97 11.73
C ILE A 55 4.28 -2.86 13.23
N ALA A 56 5.47 -3.21 13.72
CA ALA A 56 5.80 -3.10 15.14
C ALA A 56 5.87 -1.63 15.56
N ALA A 57 5.88 -1.40 16.87
CA ALA A 57 6.12 -0.06 17.42
C ALA A 57 7.44 0.52 16.91
N HIS A 58 7.44 1.81 16.57
CA HIS A 58 8.63 2.56 16.11
C HIS A 58 9.37 1.90 14.93
N SER A 59 8.65 1.12 14.12
CA SER A 59 9.22 0.35 13.00
C SER A 59 8.65 0.82 11.67
N SER A 60 9.37 0.52 10.58
CA SER A 60 8.98 0.87 9.22
C SER A 60 9.04 -0.34 8.30
N ILE A 61 8.23 -0.32 7.23
CA ILE A 61 8.21 -1.35 6.19
C ILE A 61 8.17 -0.70 4.81
N SER A 62 8.90 -1.28 3.86
CA SER A 62 8.84 -0.91 2.45
C SER A 62 7.84 -1.78 1.70
N ILE A 63 6.91 -1.12 1.00
CA ILE A 63 5.92 -1.73 0.14
C ILE A 63 6.33 -1.50 -1.31
N GLN A 64 6.34 -2.56 -2.12
CA GLN A 64 6.51 -2.47 -3.56
C GLN A 64 5.15 -2.28 -4.21
N VAL A 65 5.04 -1.23 -5.02
CA VAL A 65 3.91 -1.00 -5.92
C VAL A 65 4.41 -1.19 -7.34
N ILE A 66 3.87 -2.19 -8.02
CA ILE A 66 4.31 -2.62 -9.34
C ILE A 66 3.20 -2.30 -10.33
N LEU A 67 3.49 -1.46 -11.32
CA LEU A 67 2.62 -1.20 -12.46
C LEU A 67 2.74 -2.37 -13.45
N GLN A 68 1.60 -2.95 -13.81
CA GLN A 68 1.54 -3.97 -14.85
C GLN A 68 1.80 -3.34 -16.23
N PRO A 69 2.52 -4.04 -17.12
CA PRO A 69 2.76 -3.59 -18.49
C PRO A 69 1.46 -3.18 -19.19
N MET A 70 1.40 -1.95 -19.68
CA MET A 70 0.30 -1.50 -20.52
C MET A 70 0.46 -2.06 -21.94
N LYS A 71 -0.66 -2.28 -22.63
CA LYS A 71 -0.64 -2.72 -24.03
C LYS A 71 -0.02 -1.69 -24.96
N GLU A 72 -0.31 -0.42 -24.69
CA GLU A 72 0.16 0.74 -25.45
C GLU A 72 0.54 1.84 -24.46
N GLU A 73 1.44 2.73 -24.87
CA GLU A 73 1.83 3.86 -24.03
C GLU A 73 0.65 4.85 -23.90
N PRO A 74 0.31 5.29 -22.68
CA PRO A 74 -0.77 6.25 -22.51
C PRO A 74 -0.42 7.57 -23.21
N ALA A 75 -1.45 8.21 -23.78
CA ALA A 75 -1.28 9.47 -24.50
C ALA A 75 -0.58 10.55 -23.62
N PRO A 76 0.13 11.53 -24.21
CA PRO A 76 0.85 12.57 -23.46
C PRO A 76 -0.04 13.33 -22.45
N ASP A 77 -1.31 13.52 -22.80
CA ASP A 77 -2.32 14.21 -21.97
C ASP A 77 -3.03 13.29 -20.97
N PHE A 78 -2.61 12.02 -20.87
CA PHE A 78 -3.23 11.06 -19.97
C PHE A 78 -2.99 11.45 -18.52
N LYS A 79 -4.08 11.78 -17.83
CA LYS A 79 -4.08 12.01 -16.37
C LYS A 79 -4.35 10.71 -15.66
N CYS A 80 -3.33 10.16 -15.00
CA CYS A 80 -3.52 9.05 -14.07
C CYS A 80 -4.45 9.48 -12.93
N LYS A 81 -5.54 8.74 -12.72
CA LYS A 81 -6.54 8.98 -11.67
C LYS A 81 -6.58 7.85 -10.65
N ASP A 82 -5.64 6.92 -10.72
CA ASP A 82 -5.57 5.77 -9.85
C ASP A 82 -5.16 6.19 -8.45
N LYS A 83 -5.82 5.63 -7.44
CA LYS A 83 -5.61 5.99 -6.04
C LYS A 83 -5.28 4.75 -5.23
N PHE A 84 -4.41 4.94 -4.24
CA PHE A 84 -4.11 3.97 -3.21
C PHE A 84 -4.69 4.45 -1.89
N LEU A 85 -5.30 3.53 -1.14
CA LEU A 85 -5.84 3.78 0.18
C LEU A 85 -5.14 2.84 1.16
N ILE A 86 -4.50 3.41 2.18
CA ILE A 86 -3.91 2.66 3.28
C ILE A 86 -4.84 2.78 4.48
N GLN A 87 -5.45 1.66 4.88
CA GLN A 87 -6.25 1.55 6.09
C GLN A 87 -5.41 0.91 7.18
N SER A 88 -5.56 1.38 8.41
CA SER A 88 -4.79 0.90 9.56
C SER A 88 -5.62 0.79 10.82
N VAL A 89 -5.30 -0.17 11.67
CA VAL A 89 -5.90 -0.35 13.00
C VAL A 89 -4.80 -0.65 14.03
N VAL A 90 -4.90 -0.01 15.19
CA VAL A 90 -4.01 -0.28 16.33
C VAL A 90 -4.38 -1.63 16.94
N LEU A 91 -3.37 -2.45 17.23
CA LEU A 91 -3.54 -3.77 17.82
C LEU A 91 -3.37 -3.67 19.35
N THR A 92 -4.46 -3.91 20.05
CA THR A 92 -4.49 -4.16 21.50
C THR A 92 -3.93 -5.56 21.81
N PRO A 93 -3.57 -5.86 23.07
CA PRO A 93 -3.09 -7.19 23.46
C PRO A 93 -4.05 -8.34 23.11
N GLU A 94 -5.36 -8.07 23.07
CA GLU A 94 -6.40 -9.02 22.68
C GLU A 94 -6.45 -9.23 21.17
N THR A 95 -6.38 -8.15 20.39
CA THR A 95 -6.43 -8.21 18.92
C THR A 95 -5.10 -8.65 18.29
N ALA A 96 -3.99 -8.53 19.00
CA ALA A 96 -2.69 -9.08 18.58
C ALA A 96 -2.71 -10.61 18.41
N LYS A 97 -3.57 -11.31 19.17
CA LYS A 97 -3.76 -12.77 19.11
C LYS A 97 -4.67 -13.22 17.96
N VAL A 98 -5.47 -12.31 17.41
CA VAL A 98 -6.38 -12.58 16.30
C VAL A 98 -5.56 -12.71 15.01
N SER A 99 -5.99 -13.55 14.07
CA SER A 99 -5.33 -13.74 12.77
C SER A 99 -5.27 -12.44 11.96
N LEU A 100 -4.21 -12.25 11.18
CA LEU A 100 -4.10 -11.11 10.27
C LEU A 100 -5.28 -11.06 9.27
N ALA A 101 -5.75 -12.21 8.81
CA ALA A 101 -6.89 -12.33 7.91
C ALA A 101 -8.17 -11.70 8.50
N ASP A 102 -8.48 -11.98 9.77
CA ASP A 102 -9.68 -11.46 10.45
C ASP A 102 -9.58 -9.96 10.72
N LEU A 103 -8.39 -9.50 11.15
CA LEU A 103 -8.12 -8.07 11.36
C LEU A 103 -8.29 -7.27 10.06
N VAL A 104 -7.77 -7.82 8.95
CA VAL A 104 -7.90 -7.20 7.62
C VAL A 104 -9.34 -7.26 7.13
N SER A 105 -10.08 -8.32 7.42
CA SER A 105 -11.51 -8.41 7.11
C SER A 105 -12.31 -7.29 7.78
N ALA A 106 -11.99 -6.96 9.03
CA ALA A 106 -12.61 -5.84 9.74
C ALA A 106 -12.29 -4.47 9.09
N LEU A 107 -11.11 -4.29 8.49
CA LEU A 107 -10.75 -3.09 7.72
C LEU A 107 -11.47 -3.01 6.36
N THR A 108 -12.06 -4.10 5.88
CA THR A 108 -12.70 -4.16 4.56
C THR A 108 -14.19 -3.86 4.53
N ARG A 109 -14.81 -3.53 5.66
CA ARG A 109 -16.22 -3.09 5.73
C ARG A 109 -16.48 -1.75 5.05
#